data_AF-A0A1G8HSZ5-F1
#
_entry.id   AF-A0A1G8HSZ5-F1
#
_cell.length_a   1.000
_cell.length_b   1.000
_cell.length_c   1.000
_cell.angle_alpha   90.00
_cell.angle_beta   90.00
_cell.angle_gamma   90.00
#
_symmetry.space_group_name_H-M   'P 1'
#
loop_
_entity.id
_entity.type
_entity.pdbx_description
1 polymer ?
#
loop_
_entity_poly.entity_id
_entity_poly.type
_entity_poly.pdbx_seq_one_letter_code
_entity_poly.pdbx_strand_id
1 'polypeptide(L)'
;MISNDLELFIYLKELVIKTFLKRHNASKSVKDWSGNDIVVFQEDLFERVKTRVSEKWFYTYFKNDADKLPRVDMLNLLSTYVGFKNWSDFKTANSKVTKQKSKALQFYLLPIVLFTILVAFWFTNRSHTYTICFIDDIKGQPINSIRLDIKILNIEETPIYIKSDDNGCFTYTTDADYITFVVQSPYHKTDTIVKSIKNIDNGKVKLNTDDYALMLDYYSSKNLVDWKAHKANLEKIFSNDALIYQIFPNNIGIELYTKHEFISKLTTPTQSLKQMKILSKTYTDGKIVKLKFIVE
;
A
#
# COMPACT_ATOMS: atom_id res chain seq x y z
N MET A 1 52.83 4.80 -0.91
CA MET A 1 52.38 5.76 0.13
C MET A 1 53.47 6.72 0.64
N ILE A 2 54.76 6.51 0.33
CA ILE A 2 55.88 7.34 0.85
C ILE A 2 56.13 8.63 0.01
N SER A 3 55.78 8.66 -1.28
CA SER A 3 56.09 9.80 -2.19
C SER A 3 55.44 11.13 -1.78
N ASN A 4 54.18 11.11 -1.33
CA ASN A 4 53.40 12.33 -1.08
C ASN A 4 53.84 13.08 0.20
N ASP A 5 54.21 12.37 1.28
CA ASP A 5 54.54 13.03 2.54
C ASP A 5 55.93 13.69 2.50
N LEU A 6 56.89 13.13 1.75
CA LEU A 6 58.21 13.74 1.57
C LEU A 6 58.14 15.01 0.70
N GLU A 7 57.34 14.99 -0.38
CA GLU A 7 57.07 16.16 -1.20
C GLU A 7 56.41 17.29 -0.38
N LEU A 8 55.42 16.95 0.45
CA LEU A 8 54.79 17.91 1.37
C LEU A 8 55.79 18.47 2.39
N PHE A 9 56.75 17.67 2.84
CA PHE A 9 57.79 18.15 3.76
C PHE A 9 58.76 19.12 3.06
N ILE A 10 59.14 18.86 1.81
CA ILE A 10 59.93 19.80 1.01
C ILE A 10 59.18 21.13 0.85
N TYR A 11 57.88 21.07 0.56
CA TYR A 11 57.05 22.28 0.49
C TYR A 11 56.95 23.01 1.84
N LEU A 12 56.83 22.28 2.96
CA LEU A 12 56.88 22.88 4.28
C LEU A 12 58.21 23.59 4.54
N LYS A 13 59.36 23.02 4.12
CA LYS A 13 60.67 23.66 4.24
C LYS A 13 60.70 25.00 3.51
N GLU A 14 60.19 25.07 2.29
CA GLU A 14 60.13 26.31 1.51
C GLU A 14 59.29 27.38 2.21
N LEU A 15 58.14 26.99 2.78
CA LEU A 15 57.29 27.91 3.54
C LEU A 15 57.94 28.40 4.84
N VAL A 16 58.69 27.54 5.53
CA VAL A 16 59.47 27.93 6.71
C VAL A 16 60.51 28.98 6.32
N ILE A 17 61.29 28.73 5.26
CA ILE A 17 62.31 29.67 4.76
C ILE A 17 61.66 30.99 4.36
N LYS A 18 60.55 30.95 3.61
CA LYS A 18 59.81 32.15 3.20
C LYS A 18 59.26 32.92 4.40
N THR A 19 58.82 32.23 5.45
CA THR A 19 58.27 32.86 6.66
C THR A 19 59.37 33.55 7.46
N PHE A 20 60.55 32.94 7.56
CA PHE A 20 61.72 33.54 8.18
C PHE A 20 62.19 34.79 7.42
N LEU A 21 62.33 34.69 6.11
CA LEU A 21 62.79 35.79 5.23
C LEU A 21 61.83 37.00 5.17
N LYS A 22 60.60 36.89 5.72
CA LYS A 22 59.70 38.05 5.87
C LYS A 22 60.19 39.05 6.91
N ARG A 23 60.98 38.61 7.91
CA ARG A 23 61.42 39.45 9.05
C ARG A 23 62.93 39.55 9.18
N HIS A 24 63.67 38.65 8.53
CA HIS A 24 65.13 38.57 8.63
C HIS A 24 65.76 38.61 7.24
N ASN A 25 66.94 39.22 7.15
CA ASN A 25 67.69 39.31 5.90
C ASN A 25 68.74 38.19 5.84
N ALA A 26 68.50 37.17 5.01
CA ALA A 26 69.41 36.06 4.76
C ALA A 26 69.31 35.61 3.28
N SER A 27 70.21 34.71 2.84
CA SER A 27 70.14 34.16 1.47
C SER A 27 68.79 33.47 1.21
N LYS A 28 68.29 33.58 -0.02
CA LYS A 28 67.08 32.85 -0.47
C LYS A 28 67.29 31.34 -0.47
N SER A 29 68.51 30.90 -0.71
CA SER A 29 68.90 29.50 -0.65
C SER A 29 69.35 29.17 0.78
N VAL A 30 68.63 28.28 1.45
CA VAL A 30 69.00 27.81 2.79
C VAL A 30 70.37 27.11 2.80
N LYS A 31 70.80 26.58 1.65
CA LYS A 31 72.13 25.95 1.48
C LYS A 31 73.28 26.96 1.67
N ASP A 32 73.03 28.26 1.59
CA ASP A 32 74.05 29.31 1.74
C ASP A 32 74.08 29.97 3.14
N TRP A 33 73.12 29.65 4.01
CA TRP A 33 73.05 30.22 5.37
C TRP A 33 74.30 29.92 6.20
N SER A 34 74.88 30.95 6.81
CA SER A 34 75.99 30.83 7.75
C SER A 34 75.54 30.25 9.09
N GLY A 35 76.48 29.84 9.96
CA GLY A 35 76.15 29.41 11.32
C GLY A 35 75.37 30.48 12.11
N ASN A 36 75.69 31.76 11.90
CA ASN A 36 74.98 32.88 12.50
C ASN A 36 73.51 32.95 12.03
N ASP A 37 73.25 32.77 10.74
CA ASP A 37 71.89 32.76 10.19
C ASP A 37 71.04 31.62 10.78
N ILE A 38 71.66 30.47 11.02
CA ILE A 38 71.01 29.31 11.66
C ILE A 38 70.64 29.62 13.11
N VAL A 39 71.52 30.29 13.86
CA VAL A 39 71.24 30.72 15.25
C VAL A 39 70.07 31.72 15.28
N VAL A 40 70.08 32.73 14.39
CA VAL A 40 68.99 33.71 14.28
C VAL A 40 67.66 33.02 13.93
N PHE A 41 67.68 32.03 13.04
CA PHE A 41 66.50 31.21 12.75
C PHE A 41 66.01 30.43 13.98
N GLN A 42 66.91 29.82 14.75
CA GLN A 42 66.55 29.09 15.97
C GLN A 42 65.93 30.00 17.02
N GLU A 43 66.38 31.25 17.12
CA GLU A 43 65.81 32.26 18.02
C GLU A 43 64.42 32.70 17.57
N ASP A 44 64.21 33.01 16.28
CA ASP A 44 62.88 33.37 15.74
C ASP A 44 61.89 32.20 15.87
N LEU A 45 62.36 30.96 15.63
CA LEU A 45 61.57 29.76 15.87
C LEU A 45 61.18 29.66 17.35
N PHE A 46 62.14 29.79 18.26
CA PHE A 46 61.88 29.72 19.69
C PHE A 46 60.91 30.82 20.15
N GLU A 47 61.02 32.04 19.63
CA GLU A 47 60.13 33.14 20.00
C GLU A 47 58.66 32.79 19.72
N ARG A 48 58.38 32.16 18.57
CA ARG A 48 57.02 31.87 18.09
C ARG A 48 56.41 30.59 18.63
N VAL A 49 57.19 29.51 18.68
CA VAL A 49 56.68 28.17 19.04
C VAL A 49 57.24 27.64 20.36
N LYS A 50 58.03 28.45 21.08
CA LYS A 50 58.61 28.17 22.42
C LYS A 50 59.39 26.85 22.50
N THR A 51 59.89 26.38 21.36
CA THR A 51 60.65 25.13 21.22
C THR A 51 61.83 25.36 20.27
N ARG A 52 62.96 24.69 20.52
CA ARG A 52 64.19 24.83 19.73
C ARG A 52 64.46 23.57 18.90
N VAL A 53 65.11 23.75 17.76
CA VAL A 53 65.74 22.68 17.00
C VAL A 53 67.25 22.76 17.20
N SER A 54 67.94 21.62 17.24
CA SER A 54 69.40 21.63 17.32
C SER A 54 70.03 22.00 15.98
N GLU A 55 71.24 22.56 16.02
CA GLU A 55 71.99 22.89 14.81
C GLU A 55 72.24 21.65 13.94
N LYS A 56 72.64 20.53 14.55
CA LYS A 56 72.78 19.23 13.86
C LYS A 56 71.50 18.81 13.14
N TRP A 57 70.33 19.04 13.75
CA TRP A 57 69.04 18.72 13.13
C TRP A 57 68.79 19.62 11.91
N PHE A 58 69.10 20.91 12.01
CA PHE A 58 68.96 21.86 10.91
C PHE A 58 69.84 21.46 9.72
N TYR A 59 71.11 21.11 9.94
CA TYR A 59 71.97 20.61 8.85
C TYR A 59 71.38 19.34 8.20
N THR A 60 70.88 18.42 9.00
CA THR A 60 70.32 17.15 8.52
C THR A 60 69.11 17.35 7.60
N TYR A 61 68.18 18.24 7.96
CA TYR A 61 66.89 18.35 7.28
C TYR A 61 66.74 19.58 6.39
N PHE A 62 67.49 20.66 6.62
CA PHE A 62 67.43 21.90 5.83
C PHE A 62 68.60 22.05 4.84
N LYS A 63 69.84 21.81 5.27
CA LYS A 63 71.02 21.94 4.39
C LYS A 63 71.17 20.75 3.44
N ASN A 64 71.01 19.54 3.97
CA ASN A 64 71.11 18.32 3.19
C ASN A 64 69.76 17.98 2.54
N ASP A 65 69.82 17.25 1.43
CA ASP A 65 68.64 16.68 0.81
C ASP A 65 68.16 15.53 1.70
N ALA A 66 66.97 15.70 2.29
CA ALA A 66 66.49 14.77 3.30
C ALA A 66 65.81 13.57 2.63
N ASP A 67 66.43 12.39 2.72
CA ASP A 67 65.87 11.14 2.19
C ASP A 67 64.75 10.56 3.07
N LYS A 68 64.59 11.10 4.28
CA LYS A 68 63.63 10.64 5.27
C LYS A 68 62.92 11.81 5.93
N LEU A 69 61.69 11.58 6.35
CA LEU A 69 60.93 12.53 7.13
C LEU A 69 61.49 12.66 8.56
N PRO A 70 61.52 13.88 9.13
CA PRO A 70 61.78 14.04 10.56
C PRO A 70 60.62 13.49 11.40
N ARG A 71 60.89 13.30 12.69
CA ARG A 71 59.86 12.89 13.66
C ARG A 71 58.67 13.85 13.65
N VAL A 72 57.47 13.33 13.96
CA VAL A 72 56.22 14.09 13.91
C VAL A 72 56.24 15.37 14.77
N ASP A 73 56.94 15.37 15.90
CA ASP A 73 57.07 16.56 16.75
C ASP A 73 57.76 17.72 16.04
N MET A 74 58.77 17.43 15.22
CA MET A 74 59.46 18.44 14.41
C MET A 74 58.59 18.92 13.24
N LEU A 75 57.79 18.03 12.66
CA LEU A 75 56.83 18.40 11.63
C LEU A 75 55.72 19.30 12.20
N ASN A 76 55.22 18.98 13.39
CA ASN A 76 54.25 19.80 14.11
C ASN A 76 54.85 21.17 14.44
N LEU A 77 56.07 21.20 14.98
CA LEU A 77 56.80 22.42 15.30
C LEU A 77 56.90 23.38 14.10
N LEU A 78 57.36 22.88 12.96
CA LEU A 78 57.51 23.66 11.74
C LEU A 78 56.14 24.08 11.17
N SER A 79 55.13 23.22 11.23
CA SER A 79 53.77 23.55 10.79
C SER A 79 53.19 24.69 11.62
N THR A 80 53.39 24.67 12.93
CA THR A 80 52.99 25.76 13.83
C THR A 80 53.74 27.05 13.53
N TYR A 81 55.03 26.96 13.24
CA TYR A 81 55.83 28.13 12.87
C TYR A 81 55.31 28.87 11.62
N VAL A 82 54.81 28.13 10.63
CA VAL A 82 54.23 28.71 9.40
C VAL A 82 52.72 29.00 9.50
N GLY A 83 52.10 28.75 10.66
CA GLY A 83 50.72 29.17 10.98
C GLY A 83 49.65 28.08 10.92
N PHE A 84 50.00 26.80 10.77
CA PHE A 84 49.06 25.67 10.87
C PHE A 84 49.02 25.12 12.30
N LYS A 85 47.98 24.37 12.67
CA LYS A 85 47.88 23.83 14.04
C LYS A 85 48.90 22.73 14.33
N ASN A 86 49.20 21.88 13.35
CA ASN A 86 50.13 20.76 13.43
C ASN A 86 50.38 20.18 12.01
N TRP A 87 51.21 19.13 11.91
CA TRP A 87 51.54 18.47 10.64
C TRP A 87 50.31 17.91 9.93
N SER A 88 49.33 17.37 10.66
CA SER A 88 48.11 16.84 10.05
C SER A 88 47.29 17.96 9.38
N ASP A 89 47.13 19.10 10.06
CA ASP A 89 46.44 20.29 9.54
C ASP A 89 47.13 20.83 8.27
N PHE A 90 48.47 20.89 8.29
CA PHE A 90 49.27 21.23 7.12
C PHE A 90 49.05 20.26 5.95
N LYS A 91 49.06 18.94 6.22
CA LYS A 91 48.80 17.93 5.19
C LYS A 91 47.40 18.06 4.61
N THR A 92 46.38 18.28 5.44
CA THR A 92 45.00 18.45 4.95
C THR A 92 44.85 19.68 4.06
N ALA A 93 45.52 20.79 4.40
CA ALA A 93 45.47 22.01 3.62
C ALA A 93 46.20 21.91 2.27
N ASN A 94 47.28 21.12 2.21
CA ASN A 94 48.21 21.12 1.07
C ASN A 94 48.29 19.80 0.30
N SER A 95 47.67 18.72 0.77
CA SER A 95 47.55 17.49 -0.02
C SER A 95 46.57 17.70 -1.16
N LYS A 96 46.98 17.41 -2.39
CA LYS A 96 46.07 17.24 -3.55
C LYS A 96 45.23 15.97 -3.43
N VAL A 97 44.70 15.69 -2.24
CA VAL A 97 43.72 14.62 -2.02
C VAL A 97 42.36 15.26 -2.26
N THR A 98 41.77 14.85 -3.37
CA THR A 98 40.35 14.97 -3.69
C THR A 98 39.53 14.95 -2.40
N LYS A 99 38.73 15.99 -2.18
CA LYS A 99 37.69 15.98 -1.15
C LYS A 99 36.80 14.76 -1.42
N GLN A 100 37.07 13.64 -0.76
CA GLN A 100 36.06 12.63 -0.51
C GLN A 100 35.12 13.23 0.54
N LYS A 101 34.27 14.16 0.10
CA LYS A 101 33.02 14.40 0.81
C LYS A 101 32.31 13.05 0.80
N SER A 102 31.98 12.53 1.97
CA SER A 102 31.08 11.40 2.12
C SER A 102 29.69 11.78 1.58
N LYS A 103 29.55 11.75 0.25
CA LYS A 103 28.25 11.74 -0.44
C LYS A 103 27.59 10.36 -0.39
N ALA A 104 28.12 9.42 0.40
CA ALA A 104 27.53 8.08 0.52
C ALA A 104 26.11 8.15 1.11
N LEU A 105 25.81 9.04 2.06
CA LEU A 105 24.46 9.07 2.64
C LEU A 105 23.40 9.72 1.73
N GLN A 106 23.78 10.63 0.82
CA GLN A 106 22.83 11.28 -0.09
C GLN A 106 22.43 10.40 -1.30
N PHE A 107 23.29 9.43 -1.70
CA PHE A 107 22.95 8.49 -2.77
C PHE A 107 22.17 7.26 -2.31
N TYR A 108 22.17 6.91 -1.01
CA TYR A 108 21.28 5.86 -0.46
C TYR A 108 19.89 6.36 -0.09
N LEU A 109 19.70 7.66 0.21
CA LEU A 109 18.37 8.20 0.52
C LEU A 109 17.43 8.21 -0.69
N LEU A 110 17.94 8.50 -1.89
CA LEU A 110 17.14 8.51 -3.12
C LEU A 110 16.48 7.15 -3.44
N PRO A 111 17.19 6.00 -3.46
CA PRO A 111 16.55 4.71 -3.68
C PRO A 111 15.66 4.29 -2.51
N ILE A 112 15.94 4.70 -1.26
CA ILE A 112 15.05 4.41 -0.11
C ILE A 112 13.75 5.21 -0.22
N VAL A 113 13.81 6.49 -0.60
CA VAL A 113 12.63 7.32 -0.83
C VAL A 113 11.85 6.82 -2.05
N LEU A 114 12.54 6.45 -3.14
CA LEU A 114 11.89 5.87 -4.32
C LEU A 114 11.24 4.51 -4.00
N PHE A 115 11.91 3.68 -3.20
CA PHE A 115 11.40 2.38 -2.77
C PHE A 115 10.21 2.53 -1.81
N THR A 116 10.24 3.48 -0.87
CA THR A 116 9.09 3.75 0.00
C THR A 116 7.90 4.31 -0.76
N ILE A 117 8.13 5.15 -1.78
CA ILE A 117 7.07 5.62 -2.70
C ILE A 117 6.51 4.45 -3.52
N LEU A 118 7.36 3.56 -4.05
CA LEU A 118 6.96 2.35 -4.77
C LEU A 118 6.17 1.39 -3.89
N VAL A 119 6.60 1.18 -2.65
CA VAL A 119 5.91 0.33 -1.66
C VAL A 119 4.58 0.97 -1.25
N ALA A 120 4.53 2.28 -1.02
CA ALA A 120 3.29 2.99 -0.73
C ALA A 120 2.30 2.88 -1.91
N PHE A 121 2.78 3.06 -3.14
CA PHE A 121 1.97 2.90 -4.36
C PHE A 121 1.44 1.47 -4.54
N TRP A 122 2.23 0.46 -4.17
CA TRP A 122 1.78 -0.94 -4.15
C TRP A 122 0.72 -1.21 -3.07
N PHE A 123 0.78 -0.50 -1.94
CA PHE A 123 -0.22 -0.62 -0.88
C PHE A 123 -1.54 0.07 -1.20
N THR A 124 -1.54 1.12 -2.04
CA THR A 124 -2.76 1.88 -2.37
C THR A 124 -3.67 1.21 -3.39
N ASN A 125 -3.23 0.12 -4.05
CA ASN A 125 -3.96 -0.51 -5.16
C ASN A 125 -4.38 -1.95 -4.87
N ARG A 126 -5.01 -2.18 -3.70
CA ARG A 126 -5.59 -3.49 -3.37
C ARG A 126 -7.07 -3.50 -3.72
N SER A 127 -7.39 -3.93 -4.93
CA SER A 127 -8.73 -4.42 -5.25
C SER A 127 -8.93 -5.79 -4.60
N HIS A 128 -10.16 -6.09 -4.26
CA HIS A 128 -10.52 -7.34 -3.60
C HIS A 128 -11.52 -8.10 -4.46
N THR A 129 -11.35 -9.42 -4.52
CA THR A 129 -12.27 -10.32 -5.22
C THR A 129 -13.32 -10.84 -4.24
N TYR A 130 -14.59 -10.70 -4.61
CA TYR A 130 -15.73 -11.10 -3.80
C TYR A 130 -16.55 -12.15 -4.52
N THR A 131 -17.04 -13.14 -3.76
CA THR A 131 -17.94 -14.18 -4.23
C THR A 131 -19.32 -14.00 -3.62
N ILE A 132 -20.34 -13.85 -4.45
CA ILE A 132 -21.73 -13.70 -4.04
C ILE A 132 -22.53 -14.87 -4.59
N CYS A 133 -23.24 -15.58 -3.71
CA CYS A 133 -24.04 -16.75 -4.03
C CYS A 133 -25.53 -16.49 -3.81
N PHE A 134 -26.36 -17.03 -4.69
CA PHE A 134 -27.80 -16.84 -4.64
C PHE A 134 -28.49 -18.05 -4.05
N ILE A 135 -29.41 -17.80 -3.12
CA ILE A 135 -30.24 -18.83 -2.48
C ILE A 135 -31.72 -18.49 -2.66
N ASP A 136 -32.53 -19.52 -2.79
CA ASP A 136 -33.98 -19.37 -2.87
C ASP A 136 -34.55 -18.95 -1.50
N ASP A 137 -35.39 -17.91 -1.45
CA ASP A 137 -35.90 -17.35 -0.19
C ASP A 137 -36.80 -18.33 0.58
N ILE A 138 -37.46 -19.25 -0.14
CA ILE A 138 -38.36 -20.25 0.41
C ILE A 138 -37.60 -21.52 0.79
N LYS A 139 -36.83 -22.09 -0.15
CA LYS A 139 -36.13 -23.37 0.07
C LYS A 139 -34.88 -23.21 0.95
N GLY A 140 -34.29 -22.02 0.98
CA GLY A 140 -33.00 -21.78 1.65
C GLY A 140 -31.81 -22.51 0.99
N GLN A 141 -32.01 -23.05 -0.22
CA GLN A 141 -31.02 -23.81 -0.98
C GLN A 141 -30.38 -22.95 -2.08
N PRO A 142 -29.14 -23.25 -2.50
CA PRO A 142 -28.50 -22.58 -3.64
C PRO A 142 -29.33 -22.69 -4.93
N ILE A 143 -29.33 -21.62 -5.72
CA ILE A 143 -29.98 -21.61 -7.04
C ILE A 143 -28.95 -22.02 -8.09
N ASN A 144 -28.82 -23.32 -8.32
CA ASN A 144 -27.81 -23.90 -9.21
C ASN A 144 -28.38 -24.63 -10.44
N SER A 145 -29.71 -24.78 -10.52
CA SER A 145 -30.38 -25.42 -11.66
C SER A 145 -30.39 -24.56 -12.92
N ILE A 146 -30.15 -23.26 -12.78
CA ILE A 146 -30.12 -22.27 -13.85
C ILE A 146 -28.98 -21.28 -13.61
N ARG A 147 -28.41 -20.75 -14.70
CA ARG A 147 -27.47 -19.63 -14.61
C ARG A 147 -28.25 -18.32 -14.53
N LEU A 148 -27.99 -17.55 -13.49
CA LEU A 148 -28.59 -16.25 -13.25
C LEU A 148 -27.85 -15.19 -14.07
N ASP A 149 -28.59 -14.22 -14.61
CA ASP A 149 -27.99 -13.07 -15.29
C ASP A 149 -27.78 -11.94 -14.27
N ILE A 150 -26.54 -11.45 -14.16
CA ILE A 150 -26.13 -10.39 -13.23
C ILE A 150 -25.66 -9.19 -14.04
N LYS A 151 -26.24 -8.02 -13.76
CA LYS A 151 -25.82 -6.73 -14.32
C LYS A 151 -25.27 -5.87 -13.20
N ILE A 152 -23.95 -5.70 -13.17
CA ILE A 152 -23.27 -4.85 -12.20
C ILE A 152 -23.43 -3.39 -12.63
N LEU A 153 -23.87 -2.54 -11.70
CA LEU A 153 -24.11 -1.12 -11.89
C LEU A 153 -22.98 -0.32 -11.25
N ASN A 154 -22.06 0.18 -12.08
CA ASN A 154 -21.00 1.09 -11.65
C ASN A 154 -21.49 2.54 -11.84
N ILE A 155 -21.13 3.43 -10.91
CA ILE A 155 -21.59 4.84 -10.92
C ILE A 155 -20.92 5.62 -12.06
N GLU A 156 -19.67 5.32 -12.37
CA GLU A 156 -18.85 6.06 -13.34
C GLU A 156 -18.49 5.25 -14.60
N GLU A 157 -18.93 3.99 -14.68
CA GLU A 157 -18.60 3.09 -15.79
C GLU A 157 -19.85 2.43 -16.38
N THR A 158 -19.71 1.91 -17.59
CA THR A 158 -20.77 1.13 -18.24
C THR A 158 -21.09 -0.15 -17.44
N PRO A 159 -22.36 -0.56 -17.34
CA PRO A 159 -22.73 -1.78 -16.64
C PRO A 159 -22.06 -3.03 -17.22
N ILE A 160 -21.60 -3.91 -16.33
CA ILE A 160 -20.94 -5.17 -16.68
C ILE A 160 -21.95 -6.32 -16.54
N TYR A 161 -21.99 -7.21 -17.52
CA TYR A 161 -22.90 -8.35 -17.54
C TYR A 161 -22.12 -9.64 -17.28
N ILE A 162 -22.54 -10.37 -16.25
CA ILE A 162 -21.91 -11.61 -15.79
C ILE A 162 -23.02 -12.65 -15.59
N LYS A 163 -22.71 -13.94 -15.76
CA LYS A 163 -23.62 -15.02 -15.38
C LYS A 163 -23.13 -15.73 -14.13
N SER A 164 -24.06 -16.26 -13.34
CA SER A 164 -23.66 -17.14 -12.25
C SER A 164 -23.00 -18.41 -12.78
N ASP A 165 -22.11 -18.96 -11.97
CA ASP A 165 -21.53 -20.28 -12.14
C ASP A 165 -22.56 -21.38 -11.79
N ASP A 166 -22.12 -22.63 -11.93
CA ASP A 166 -22.94 -23.81 -11.70
C ASP A 166 -23.22 -24.05 -10.19
N ASN A 167 -22.63 -23.27 -9.28
CA ASN A 167 -22.97 -23.26 -7.87
C ASN A 167 -23.98 -22.16 -7.51
N GLY A 168 -24.42 -21.38 -8.50
CA GLY A 168 -25.30 -20.23 -8.27
C GLY A 168 -24.57 -19.02 -7.69
N CYS A 169 -23.27 -18.89 -7.94
CA CYS A 169 -22.43 -17.81 -7.44
C CYS A 169 -21.82 -16.98 -8.58
N PHE A 170 -21.41 -15.75 -8.29
CA PHE A 170 -20.56 -14.97 -9.20
C PHE A 170 -19.41 -14.33 -8.44
N THR A 171 -18.30 -14.13 -9.15
CA THR A 171 -17.12 -13.46 -8.61
C THR A 171 -16.92 -12.11 -9.28
N TYR A 172 -16.57 -11.10 -8.49
CA TYR A 172 -16.29 -9.76 -8.99
C TYR A 172 -15.16 -9.10 -8.20
N THR A 173 -14.29 -8.40 -8.89
CA THR A 173 -13.14 -7.71 -8.30
C THR A 173 -13.35 -6.21 -8.38
N THR A 174 -13.32 -5.54 -7.23
CA THR A 174 -13.49 -4.09 -7.12
C THR A 174 -12.72 -3.56 -5.91
N ASP A 175 -12.34 -2.30 -5.98
CA ASP A 175 -11.82 -1.49 -4.88
C ASP A 175 -12.91 -0.64 -4.20
N ALA A 176 -14.15 -0.67 -4.72
CA ALA A 176 -15.27 0.07 -4.17
C ALA A 176 -15.78 -0.52 -2.85
N ASP A 177 -16.27 0.35 -1.96
CA ASP A 177 -16.83 -0.05 -0.66
C ASP A 177 -18.21 -0.74 -0.77
N TYR A 178 -18.90 -0.54 -1.90
CA TYR A 178 -20.23 -1.07 -2.17
C TYR A 178 -20.32 -1.56 -3.61
N ILE A 179 -21.03 -2.67 -3.80
CA ILE A 179 -21.43 -3.15 -5.12
C ILE A 179 -22.95 -3.04 -5.25
N THR A 180 -23.38 -2.51 -6.40
CA THR A 180 -24.79 -2.51 -6.80
C THR A 180 -24.93 -3.39 -8.03
N PHE A 181 -25.89 -4.31 -8.02
CA PHE A 181 -26.14 -5.16 -9.18
C PHE A 181 -27.60 -5.56 -9.28
N VAL A 182 -28.06 -5.77 -10.52
CA VAL A 182 -29.37 -6.33 -10.83
C VAL A 182 -29.19 -7.81 -11.11
N VAL A 183 -30.04 -8.65 -10.54
CA VAL A 183 -30.08 -10.10 -10.80
C VAL A 183 -31.39 -10.48 -11.46
N GLN A 184 -31.31 -11.29 -12.50
CA GLN A 184 -32.45 -11.74 -13.30
C GLN A 184 -32.41 -13.25 -13.48
N SER A 185 -33.59 -13.88 -13.46
CA SER A 185 -33.74 -15.29 -13.78
C SER A 185 -35.13 -15.56 -14.38
N PRO A 186 -35.32 -16.68 -15.09
CA PRO A 186 -36.64 -17.08 -15.58
C PRO A 186 -37.66 -17.37 -14.47
N TYR A 187 -37.22 -17.75 -13.26
CA TYR A 187 -38.08 -18.28 -12.20
C TYR A 187 -37.98 -17.53 -10.86
N HIS A 188 -37.22 -16.43 -10.82
CA HIS A 188 -37.05 -15.57 -9.65
C HIS A 188 -37.30 -14.13 -10.06
N LYS A 189 -37.88 -13.36 -9.13
CA LYS A 189 -38.15 -11.94 -9.37
C LYS A 189 -36.82 -11.20 -9.59
N THR A 190 -36.83 -10.32 -10.58
CA THR A 190 -35.70 -9.39 -10.79
C THR A 190 -35.56 -8.48 -9.57
N ASP A 191 -34.35 -8.35 -9.06
CA ASP A 191 -34.06 -7.53 -7.88
C ASP A 191 -32.78 -6.70 -8.09
N THR A 192 -32.72 -5.53 -7.45
CA THR A 192 -31.55 -4.66 -7.43
C THR A 192 -30.95 -4.66 -6.03
N ILE A 193 -29.76 -5.21 -5.90
CA ILE A 193 -29.12 -5.47 -4.62
C ILE A 193 -27.94 -4.53 -4.43
N VAL A 194 -27.88 -3.90 -3.26
CA VAL A 194 -26.74 -3.11 -2.79
C VAL A 194 -26.09 -3.84 -1.63
N LYS A 195 -24.79 -4.15 -1.74
CA LYS A 195 -24.03 -4.85 -0.71
C LYS A 195 -22.78 -4.08 -0.34
N SER A 196 -22.53 -3.95 0.96
CA SER A 196 -21.25 -3.49 1.48
C SER A 196 -20.22 -4.59 1.32
N ILE A 197 -19.09 -4.22 0.77
CA ILE A 197 -17.98 -5.08 0.43
C ILE A 197 -17.13 -5.43 1.68
N LYS A 198 -17.16 -4.58 2.71
CA LYS A 198 -16.44 -4.75 4.00
C LYS A 198 -17.08 -5.77 4.95
N ASN A 199 -18.36 -6.11 4.74
CA ASN A 199 -19.18 -6.84 5.71
C ASN A 199 -19.87 -8.07 5.10
N ILE A 200 -19.21 -8.73 4.14
CA ILE A 200 -19.71 -9.97 3.51
C ILE A 200 -19.42 -11.15 4.44
N ASP A 201 -20.06 -11.15 5.61
CA ASP A 201 -20.26 -12.40 6.34
C ASP A 201 -21.40 -13.14 5.63
N ASN A 202 -21.01 -14.22 4.94
CA ASN A 202 -21.82 -15.25 4.27
C ASN A 202 -22.07 -15.15 2.75
N GLY A 203 -21.75 -14.06 2.04
CA GLY A 203 -21.84 -14.00 0.57
C GLY A 203 -23.22 -14.30 -0.04
N LYS A 204 -24.25 -14.55 0.77
CA LYS A 204 -25.52 -15.11 0.32
C LYS A 204 -26.57 -14.03 0.11
N VAL A 205 -27.25 -14.10 -1.01
CA VAL A 205 -28.37 -13.23 -1.40
C VAL A 205 -29.60 -14.10 -1.58
N LYS A 206 -30.69 -13.74 -0.90
CA LYS A 206 -31.98 -14.42 -1.04
C LYS A 206 -32.75 -13.84 -2.22
N LEU A 207 -33.18 -14.69 -3.15
CA LEU A 207 -34.03 -14.30 -4.26
C LEU A 207 -35.43 -14.88 -4.06
N ASN A 208 -36.44 -14.04 -4.30
CA ASN A 208 -37.83 -14.46 -4.23
C ASN A 208 -38.21 -15.22 -5.50
N THR A 209 -38.87 -16.36 -5.36
CA THR A 209 -39.45 -17.08 -6.49
C THR A 209 -40.48 -16.20 -7.22
N ASP A 210 -40.48 -16.25 -8.55
CA ASP A 210 -41.54 -15.68 -9.38
C ASP A 210 -42.58 -16.77 -9.67
N ASP A 211 -43.56 -16.88 -8.76
CA ASP A 211 -44.64 -17.87 -8.86
C ASP A 211 -45.43 -17.73 -10.18
N TYR A 212 -45.55 -16.51 -10.72
CA TYR A 212 -46.23 -16.28 -11.99
C TYR A 212 -45.42 -16.83 -13.16
N ALA A 213 -44.11 -16.56 -13.20
CA ALA A 213 -43.24 -17.07 -14.25
C ALA A 213 -43.12 -18.60 -14.23
N LEU A 214 -42.98 -19.20 -13.04
CA LEU A 214 -42.95 -20.65 -12.86
C LEU A 214 -44.24 -21.31 -13.37
N MET A 215 -45.38 -20.66 -13.10
CA MET A 215 -46.67 -21.15 -13.52
C MET A 215 -46.91 -20.96 -15.03
N LEU A 216 -46.47 -19.84 -15.61
CA LEU A 216 -46.52 -19.64 -17.06
C LEU A 216 -45.69 -20.71 -17.78
N ASP A 217 -44.50 -21.04 -17.26
CA ASP A 217 -43.70 -22.15 -17.76
C ASP A 217 -44.45 -23.48 -17.65
N TYR A 218 -45.05 -23.79 -16.49
CA TYR A 218 -45.88 -25.00 -16.32
C TYR A 218 -46.99 -25.13 -17.37
N TYR A 219 -47.77 -24.08 -17.60
CA TYR A 219 -48.88 -24.11 -18.57
C TYR A 219 -48.40 -24.18 -20.02
N SER A 220 -47.23 -23.63 -20.32
CA SER A 220 -46.66 -23.67 -21.68
C SER A 220 -45.90 -24.97 -21.99
N SER A 221 -45.21 -25.55 -21.01
CA SER A 221 -44.34 -26.73 -21.17
C SER A 221 -45.01 -28.07 -20.88
N LYS A 222 -46.19 -28.08 -20.21
CA LYS A 222 -46.85 -29.29 -19.67
C LYS A 222 -46.00 -30.11 -18.69
N ASN A 223 -44.95 -29.53 -18.12
CA ASN A 223 -44.02 -30.24 -17.24
C ASN A 223 -44.60 -30.42 -15.82
N LEU A 224 -45.18 -31.59 -15.54
CA LEU A 224 -45.93 -31.89 -14.30
C LEU A 224 -45.05 -32.08 -13.04
N VAL A 225 -43.74 -32.26 -13.19
CA VAL A 225 -42.84 -32.69 -12.10
C VAL A 225 -42.42 -31.53 -11.21
N ASP A 226 -41.92 -30.44 -11.79
CA ASP A 226 -41.41 -29.28 -11.04
C ASP A 226 -42.54 -28.53 -10.30
N TRP A 227 -43.72 -28.50 -10.92
CA TRP A 227 -44.91 -27.88 -10.35
C TRP A 227 -45.42 -28.59 -9.09
N LYS A 228 -45.52 -29.93 -9.13
CA LYS A 228 -45.90 -30.73 -7.96
C LYS A 228 -44.88 -30.59 -6.83
N ALA A 229 -43.59 -30.53 -7.17
CA ALA A 229 -42.53 -30.31 -6.20
C ALA A 229 -42.63 -28.93 -5.53
N HIS A 230 -42.91 -27.87 -6.30
CA HIS A 230 -43.12 -26.51 -5.75
C HIS A 230 -44.34 -26.46 -4.83
N LYS A 231 -45.49 -26.96 -5.28
CA LYS A 231 -46.70 -27.03 -4.42
C LYS A 231 -46.44 -27.83 -3.15
N ALA A 232 -45.80 -29.00 -3.24
CA ALA A 232 -45.46 -29.80 -2.07
C ALA A 232 -44.47 -29.09 -1.13
N ASN A 233 -43.59 -28.23 -1.65
CA ASN A 233 -42.71 -27.41 -0.84
C ASN A 233 -43.48 -26.31 -0.10
N LEU A 234 -44.39 -25.61 -0.77
CA LEU A 234 -45.29 -24.66 -0.12
C LEU A 234 -46.10 -25.33 0.99
N GLU A 235 -46.61 -26.54 0.76
CA GLU A 235 -47.34 -27.31 1.78
C GLU A 235 -46.48 -27.64 3.02
N LYS A 236 -45.14 -27.73 2.90
CA LYS A 236 -44.23 -28.01 4.03
C LYS A 236 -43.91 -26.78 4.87
N ILE A 237 -43.79 -25.61 4.24
CA ILE A 237 -43.34 -24.39 4.92
C ILE A 237 -44.46 -23.67 5.69
N PHE A 238 -45.73 -23.87 5.33
CA PHE A 238 -46.86 -23.27 6.05
C PHE A 238 -47.39 -24.19 7.14
N SER A 239 -47.69 -23.62 8.31
CA SER A 239 -48.42 -24.33 9.38
C SER A 239 -49.85 -24.65 8.94
N ASN A 240 -50.44 -25.71 9.48
CA ASN A 240 -51.80 -26.12 9.11
C ASN A 240 -52.86 -25.08 9.52
N ASP A 241 -52.58 -24.31 10.56
CA ASP A 241 -53.38 -23.20 11.10
C ASP A 241 -52.89 -21.82 10.66
N ALA A 242 -52.09 -21.75 9.59
CA ALA A 242 -51.54 -20.48 9.12
C ALA A 242 -52.65 -19.51 8.69
N LEU A 243 -52.51 -18.25 9.13
CA LEU A 243 -53.41 -17.14 8.80
C LEU A 243 -52.73 -16.17 7.83
N ILE A 244 -53.24 -16.07 6.61
CA ILE A 244 -52.65 -15.25 5.56
C ILE A 244 -53.57 -14.06 5.24
N TYR A 245 -53.06 -12.85 5.37
CA TYR A 245 -53.81 -11.61 5.22
C TYR A 245 -53.42 -10.92 3.91
N GLN A 246 -54.38 -10.74 3.01
CA GLN A 246 -54.27 -9.81 1.89
C GLN A 246 -54.80 -8.45 2.33
N ILE A 247 -53.95 -7.43 2.30
CA ILE A 247 -54.33 -6.06 2.61
C ILE A 247 -54.65 -5.35 1.28
N PHE A 248 -55.83 -4.77 1.17
CA PHE A 248 -56.17 -3.98 -0.01
C PHE A 248 -55.64 -2.55 0.13
N PRO A 249 -55.19 -1.91 -0.96
CA PRO A 249 -54.83 -0.49 -0.96
C PRO A 249 -55.98 0.37 -0.42
N ASN A 250 -55.65 1.55 0.12
CA ASN A 250 -56.62 2.55 0.58
C ASN A 250 -57.56 2.11 1.72
N ASN A 251 -57.11 1.19 2.59
CA ASN A 251 -57.88 0.68 3.73
C ASN A 251 -59.25 0.06 3.35
N ILE A 252 -59.40 -0.42 2.12
CA ILE A 252 -60.68 -0.95 1.60
C ILE A 252 -61.08 -2.24 2.34
N GLY A 253 -60.13 -2.97 2.90
CA GLY A 253 -60.40 -4.14 3.73
C GLY A 253 -59.21 -5.08 3.84
N ILE A 254 -59.44 -6.20 4.52
CA ILE A 254 -58.50 -7.31 4.64
C ILE A 254 -59.24 -8.58 4.26
N GLU A 255 -58.64 -9.38 3.38
CA GLU A 255 -59.11 -10.74 3.07
C GLU A 255 -58.19 -11.75 3.75
N LEU A 256 -58.80 -12.76 4.37
CA LEU A 256 -58.10 -13.81 5.11
C LEU A 256 -58.13 -15.09 4.30
N TYR A 257 -56.96 -15.70 4.13
CA TYR A 257 -56.78 -16.99 3.49
C TYR A 257 -56.26 -18.01 4.49
N THR A 258 -56.81 -19.22 4.44
CA THR A 258 -56.21 -20.42 5.00
C THR A 258 -54.98 -20.84 4.19
N LYS A 259 -54.15 -21.72 4.76
CA LYS A 259 -53.02 -22.35 4.04
C LYS A 259 -53.41 -22.89 2.67
N HIS A 260 -54.50 -23.67 2.59
CA HIS A 260 -54.92 -24.29 1.33
C HIS A 260 -55.41 -23.27 0.32
N GLU A 261 -56.19 -22.27 0.73
CA GLU A 261 -56.67 -21.23 -0.19
C GLU A 261 -55.51 -20.37 -0.71
N PHE A 262 -54.56 -20.03 0.15
CA PHE A 262 -53.39 -19.24 -0.24
C PHE A 262 -52.49 -20.00 -1.21
N ILE A 263 -52.18 -21.27 -0.90
CA ILE A 263 -51.43 -22.13 -1.82
C ILE A 263 -52.21 -22.26 -3.13
N SER A 264 -53.52 -22.50 -3.09
CA SER A 264 -54.37 -22.55 -4.29
C SER A 264 -54.26 -21.27 -5.11
N LYS A 265 -54.28 -20.09 -4.48
CA LYS A 265 -54.11 -18.79 -5.12
C LYS A 265 -52.76 -18.67 -5.84
N LEU A 266 -51.66 -19.00 -5.16
CA LEU A 266 -50.30 -19.02 -5.77
C LEU A 266 -50.21 -20.03 -6.92
N THR A 267 -51.04 -21.07 -6.87
CA THR A 267 -51.08 -22.11 -7.88
C THR A 267 -52.04 -21.86 -9.04
N THR A 268 -52.79 -20.74 -9.00
CA THR A 268 -53.82 -20.44 -9.99
C THR A 268 -53.37 -19.32 -10.93
N PRO A 269 -53.49 -19.48 -12.27
CA PRO A 269 -53.04 -18.50 -13.25
C PRO A 269 -53.86 -17.23 -13.25
N THR A 270 -53.39 -16.29 -12.44
CA THR A 270 -53.96 -14.95 -12.30
C THR A 270 -52.86 -13.90 -12.41
N GLN A 271 -53.14 -12.83 -13.18
CA GLN A 271 -52.21 -11.71 -13.34
C GLN A 271 -51.90 -11.01 -12.02
N SER A 272 -52.81 -11.09 -11.04
CA SER A 272 -52.63 -10.53 -9.70
C SER A 272 -51.41 -11.11 -8.97
N LEU A 273 -50.95 -12.33 -9.29
CA LEU A 273 -49.74 -12.90 -8.70
C LEU A 273 -48.47 -12.12 -9.07
N LYS A 274 -48.42 -11.55 -10.29
CA LYS A 274 -47.27 -10.76 -10.77
C LYS A 274 -47.01 -9.55 -9.87
N GLN A 275 -48.09 -8.98 -9.36
CA GLN A 275 -48.15 -7.77 -8.55
C GLN A 275 -48.12 -8.05 -7.04
N MET A 276 -47.99 -9.32 -6.64
CA MET A 276 -47.98 -9.69 -5.23
C MET A 276 -46.68 -9.27 -4.54
N LYS A 277 -46.81 -8.58 -3.40
CA LYS A 277 -45.71 -8.19 -2.52
C LYS A 277 -45.96 -8.67 -1.09
N ILE A 278 -44.99 -9.37 -0.51
CA ILE A 278 -45.07 -9.83 0.88
C ILE A 278 -44.65 -8.69 1.81
N LEU A 279 -45.51 -8.36 2.77
CA LEU A 279 -45.26 -7.33 3.78
C LEU A 279 -44.62 -7.88 5.05
N SER A 280 -45.03 -9.07 5.49
CA SER A 280 -44.47 -9.69 6.70
C SER A 280 -44.70 -11.21 6.75
N LYS A 281 -43.79 -11.93 7.41
CA LYS A 281 -43.89 -13.37 7.71
C LYS A 281 -43.61 -13.60 9.21
N THR A 282 -44.40 -14.44 9.87
CA THR A 282 -44.17 -14.88 11.25
C THR A 282 -44.00 -16.39 11.27
N TYR A 283 -43.00 -16.87 12.02
CA TYR A 283 -42.62 -18.27 12.08
C TYR A 283 -42.81 -18.84 13.49
N THR A 284 -43.22 -20.11 13.55
CA THR A 284 -43.19 -20.97 14.74
C THR A 284 -42.71 -22.34 14.30
N ASP A 285 -41.74 -22.93 15.01
CA ASP A 285 -41.14 -24.23 14.69
C ASP A 285 -40.70 -24.38 13.21
N GLY A 286 -40.13 -23.31 12.67
CA GLY A 286 -39.66 -23.27 11.27
C GLY A 286 -40.76 -23.18 10.21
N LYS A 287 -42.04 -23.10 10.61
CA LYS A 287 -43.18 -22.96 9.70
C LYS A 287 -43.80 -21.57 9.77
N ILE A 288 -44.31 -21.07 8.66
CA ILE A 288 -45.04 -19.81 8.56
C ILE A 288 -46.42 -19.99 9.19
N VAL A 289 -46.69 -19.26 10.26
CA VAL A 289 -47.99 -19.23 10.97
C VAL A 289 -48.81 -17.98 10.62
N LYS A 290 -48.15 -16.90 10.21
CA LYS A 290 -48.83 -15.69 9.73
C LYS A 290 -48.08 -15.10 8.54
N LEU A 291 -48.81 -14.67 7.51
CA LEU A 291 -48.24 -13.97 6.36
C LEU A 291 -49.13 -12.77 6.02
N LYS A 292 -48.55 -11.62 5.72
CA LYS A 292 -49.28 -10.45 5.21
C LYS A 292 -48.73 -10.06 3.85
N PHE A 293 -49.61 -9.76 2.89
CA PHE A 293 -49.23 -9.37 1.54
C PHE A 293 -50.21 -8.36 0.94
N ILE A 294 -49.79 -7.73 -0.16
CA ILE A 294 -50.61 -6.85 -1.00
C ILE A 294 -50.49 -7.28 -2.46
N VAL A 295 -51.41 -6.81 -3.29
CA VAL A 295 -51.36 -6.92 -4.75
C VAL A 295 -51.46 -5.50 -5.31
N GLU A 296 -50.44 -5.04 -6.05
CA GLU A 296 -50.34 -3.68 -6.61
C GLU A 296 -50.35 -3.61 -8.14
#